data_AF-A0A5K1IYI9-F1
#
_entry.id   AF-A0A5K1IYI9-F1
#
_cell.length_a   1.000
_cell.length_b   1.000
_cell.length_c   1.000
_cell.angle_alpha   90.00
_cell.angle_beta   90.00
_cell.angle_gamma   90.00
#
_symmetry.space_group_name_H-M   'P 1'
#
loop_
_entity.id
_entity.type
_entity.pdbx_description
1 polymer ?
#
loop_
_entity_poly.entity_id
_entity_poly.type
_entity_poly.pdbx_seq_one_letter_code
_entity_poly.pdbx_strand_id
1 'polypeptide(L)'
;MENETKRVSHSEVLKALMNDSDKTATDISRKLGLNRSYVTNTAARNNVRIETLATIAAAYGYDLALINRETNETRYIIEPPK
;
A
#
# COMPACT_ATOMS: atom_id res chain seq x y z
N MET A 1 -0.77 -8.61 -21.65
CA MET A 1 0.23 -7.68 -21.10
C MET A 1 0.61 -8.22 -19.74
N GLU A 2 1.81 -8.77 -19.60
CA GLU A 2 2.34 -9.14 -18.28
C GLU A 2 2.41 -7.86 -17.44
N ASN A 3 1.76 -7.85 -16.29
CA ASN A 3 1.94 -6.76 -15.33
C ASN A 3 3.36 -6.87 -14.79
N GLU A 4 4.27 -6.09 -15.36
CA GLU A 4 5.64 -5.99 -14.87
C GLU A 4 5.62 -5.47 -13.44
N THR A 5 6.16 -6.28 -12.50
CA THR A 5 6.24 -5.90 -11.09
C THR A 5 7.13 -4.67 -10.94
N LYS A 6 6.52 -3.49 -10.79
CA LYS A 6 7.25 -2.23 -10.65
C LYS A 6 7.75 -2.07 -9.21
N ARG A 7 9.07 -1.90 -9.05
CA ARG A 7 9.65 -1.47 -7.77
C ARG A 7 9.40 0.03 -7.58
N VAL A 8 8.63 0.36 -6.55
CA VAL A 8 8.24 1.74 -6.24
C VAL A 8 8.50 2.04 -4.77
N SER A 9 8.64 3.32 -4.43
CA SER A 9 8.72 3.77 -3.05
C SER A 9 7.38 3.57 -2.32
N HIS A 10 7.42 3.52 -0.99
CA HIS A 10 6.20 3.31 -0.21
C HIS A 10 5.12 4.40 -0.44
N SER A 11 5.53 5.65 -0.67
CA SER A 11 4.59 6.75 -0.96
C SER A 11 3.98 6.64 -2.35
N GLU A 12 4.71 6.11 -3.33
CA GLU A 12 4.16 5.81 -4.65
C GLU A 12 3.11 4.70 -4.58
N VAL A 13 3.33 3.65 -3.78
CA VAL A 13 2.30 2.62 -3.53
C VAL A 13 1.03 3.26 -2.97
N LEU A 14 1.15 4.10 -1.94
CA LEU A 14 0.00 4.78 -1.34
C LEU A 14 -0.76 5.65 -2.36
N LYS A 15 -0.03 6.41 -3.19
CA LYS A 15 -0.63 7.24 -4.25
C LYS A 15 -1.31 6.39 -5.32
N ALA A 16 -0.68 5.29 -5.75
CA ALA A 16 -1.25 4.36 -6.71
C ALA A 16 -2.54 3.74 -6.17
N LEU A 17 -2.54 3.26 -4.93
CA LEU A 17 -3.73 2.71 -4.27
C LEU A 17 -4.86 3.73 -4.15
N MET A 18 -4.54 5.01 -3.88
CA MET A 18 -5.54 6.09 -3.86
C MET A 18 -6.14 6.35 -5.26
N ASN A 19 -5.30 6.37 -6.29
CA ASN A 19 -5.72 6.65 -7.67
C ASN A 19 -6.48 5.47 -8.30
N ASP A 20 -5.98 4.25 -8.18
CA ASP A 20 -6.54 3.05 -8.81
C ASP A 20 -7.92 2.68 -8.24
N SER A 21 -8.19 3.11 -7.02
CA SER A 21 -9.39 2.72 -6.30
C SER A 21 -10.45 3.83 -6.23
N ASP A 22 -10.23 4.97 -6.91
CA ASP A 22 -11.05 6.21 -6.84
C ASP A 22 -11.31 6.70 -5.41
N LYS A 23 -10.42 6.35 -4.47
CA LYS A 23 -10.61 6.62 -3.04
C LYS A 23 -9.75 7.78 -2.58
N THR A 24 -10.40 8.73 -1.94
CA THR A 24 -9.74 9.89 -1.38
C THR A 24 -9.01 9.52 -0.09
N ALA A 25 -8.09 10.37 0.35
CA ALA A 25 -7.47 10.25 1.67
C ALA A 25 -8.51 10.22 2.81
N THR A 26 -9.70 10.79 2.58
CA THR A 26 -10.83 10.75 3.51
C THR A 26 -11.41 9.34 3.63
N ASP A 27 -11.48 8.58 2.54
CA ASP A 27 -12.03 7.23 2.54
C ASP A 27 -11.09 6.25 3.25
N ILE A 28 -9.78 6.38 3.00
CA ILE A 28 -8.74 5.65 3.75
C ILE A 28 -8.80 5.99 5.24
N SER A 29 -8.87 7.28 5.56
CA SER A 29 -8.99 7.77 6.94
C SER A 29 -10.20 7.18 7.67
N ARG A 30 -11.37 7.20 7.02
CA ARG A 30 -12.60 6.62 7.59
C ARG A 30 -12.52 5.11 7.75
N LYS A 31 -12.00 4.40 6.75
CA LYS A 31 -11.95 2.92 6.77
C LYS A 31 -10.95 2.39 7.79
N LEU A 32 -9.86 3.12 8.04
CA LEU A 32 -8.79 2.70 8.93
C LEU A 32 -8.79 3.40 10.29
N GLY A 33 -9.71 4.33 10.54
CA GLY A 33 -9.70 5.15 11.76
C GLY A 33 -8.46 6.05 11.87
N LEU A 34 -7.73 6.27 10.78
CA LEU A 34 -6.51 7.07 10.76
C LEU A 34 -6.86 8.55 10.62
N ASN A 35 -6.03 9.42 11.19
CA ASN A 35 -6.18 10.86 10.99
C ASN A 35 -5.98 11.22 9.50
N ARG A 36 -6.93 11.95 8.89
CA ARG A 36 -6.83 12.38 7.48
C ARG A 36 -5.55 13.15 7.19
N SER A 37 -5.14 14.05 8.07
CA SER A 37 -3.88 14.79 7.93
C SER A 37 -2.67 13.86 7.97
N TYR A 38 -2.76 12.76 8.72
CA TYR A 38 -1.72 11.73 8.70
C TYR A 38 -1.66 11.05 7.33
N VAL A 39 -2.78 10.65 6.73
CA VAL A 39 -2.81 10.03 5.39
C VAL A 39 -2.21 10.96 4.32
N THR A 40 -2.66 12.22 4.28
CA THR A 40 -2.16 13.22 3.31
C THR A 40 -0.68 13.53 3.51
N ASN A 41 -0.24 13.75 4.75
CA ASN A 41 1.17 14.05 5.04
C ASN A 41 2.07 12.85 4.77
N THR A 42 1.60 11.64 5.05
CA THR A 42 2.33 10.39 4.80
C THR A 42 2.54 10.17 3.31
N ALA A 43 1.52 10.41 2.48
CA ALA A 43 1.63 10.37 1.03
C ALA A 43 2.58 11.45 0.46
N ALA A 44 2.66 12.63 1.08
CA ALA A 44 3.48 13.73 0.63
C ALA A 44 4.97 13.64 1.05
N ARG A 45 5.26 13.09 2.24
CA ARG A 45 6.59 13.15 2.86
C ARG A 45 7.52 11.98 2.53
N ASN A 46 7.12 11.04 1.68
CA ASN A 46 7.90 9.85 1.32
C ASN A 46 8.37 9.01 2.54
N ASN A 47 7.68 9.13 3.68
CA ASN A 47 8.02 8.42 4.92
C ASN A 47 6.82 7.59 5.39
N VAL A 48 6.34 6.72 4.50
CA VAL A 48 5.25 5.78 4.82
C VAL A 48 5.84 4.59 5.53
N ARG A 49 5.34 4.35 6.74
CA ARG A 49 5.65 3.15 7.52
C ARG A 49 5.07 1.93 6.84
N ILE A 50 5.78 0.80 6.88
CA ILE A 50 5.36 -0.42 6.21
C ILE A 50 4.06 -0.99 6.80
N GLU A 51 3.85 -0.78 8.10
CA GLU A 51 2.64 -1.15 8.83
C GLU A 51 1.40 -0.41 8.29
N THR A 52 1.57 0.86 7.90
CA THR A 52 0.50 1.65 7.28
C THR A 52 0.15 1.08 5.90
N LEU A 53 1.15 0.69 5.10
CA LEU A 53 0.91 0.05 3.81
C LEU A 53 0.21 -1.30 3.97
N ALA A 54 0.65 -2.12 4.92
CA ALA A 54 0.03 -3.42 5.18
C ALA A 54 -1.44 -3.28 5.62
N THR A 55 -1.72 -2.31 6.49
CA THR A 55 -3.08 -2.01 6.94
C THR A 55 -3.98 -1.57 5.79
N ILE A 56 -3.46 -0.72 4.89
CA ILE A 56 -4.17 -0.26 3.70
C ILE A 56 -4.42 -1.43 2.73
N ALA A 57 -3.39 -2.22 2.43
CA ALA A 57 -3.49 -3.39 1.56
C ALA A 57 -4.58 -4.34 2.07
N ALA A 58 -4.57 -4.66 3.37
CA ALA A 58 -5.59 -5.50 3.99
C ALA A 58 -7.01 -4.93 3.84
N ALA A 59 -7.20 -3.63 4.14
CA ALA A 59 -8.52 -2.99 4.02
C ALA A 59 -9.06 -2.89 2.59
N TYR A 60 -8.18 -3.00 1.59
CA TYR A 60 -8.54 -2.94 0.18
C TYR A 60 -8.44 -4.28 -0.55
N GLY A 61 -8.14 -5.37 0.16
CA GLY A 61 -8.10 -6.71 -0.44
C GLY A 61 -6.88 -6.94 -1.32
N TYR A 62 -5.77 -6.27 -1.05
CA TYR A 62 -4.48 -6.54 -1.70
C TYR A 62 -3.64 -7.46 -0.83
N ASP A 63 -3.01 -8.43 -1.49
CA ASP A 63 -2.00 -9.27 -0.86
C ASP A 63 -0.65 -8.54 -0.80
N LEU A 64 0.16 -8.87 0.20
CA LEU A 64 1.53 -8.40 0.30
C LEU A 64 2.51 -9.51 -0.05
N ALA A 65 3.49 -9.21 -0.90
CA ALA A 65 4.52 -10.17 -1.28
C ALA A 65 5.87 -9.86 -0.60
N LEU A 66 6.53 -10.90 -0.08
CA LEU A 66 7.94 -10.82 0.32
C LEU A 66 8.82 -11.31 -0.84
N ILE A 67 9.57 -10.39 -1.42
CA ILE A 67 10.45 -10.64 -2.56
C ILE A 67 11.89 -10.75 -2.07
N ASN A 68 12.60 -11.82 -2.45
CA ASN A 68 14.04 -11.92 -2.25
C ASN A 68 14.73 -10.82 -3.08
N ARG A 69 15.47 -9.94 -2.42
CA ARG A 69 16.13 -8.81 -3.08
C ARG A 69 17.23 -9.22 -4.05
N GLU A 70 17.91 -10.32 -3.79
CA GLU A 70 19.04 -10.83 -4.58
C GLU A 70 18.56 -11.60 -5.81
N THR A 71 17.53 -12.45 -5.65
CA THR A 71 17.06 -13.34 -6.72
C THR A 71 15.81 -12.85 -7.44
N ASN A 72 15.17 -11.77 -6.94
CA ASN A 72 13.87 -11.25 -7.40
C ASN A 72 12.71 -12.26 -7.33
N GLU A 73 12.90 -13.37 -6.61
CA GLU A 73 11.89 -14.40 -6.41
C GLU A 73 10.88 -14.00 -5.34
N THR A 74 9.58 -14.14 -5.62
CA THR A 74 8.53 -14.01 -4.61
C THR A 74 8.54 -15.26 -3.72
N ARG A 75 8.88 -15.09 -2.44
CA ARG A 75 8.97 -16.21 -1.50
C ARG A 75 7.66 -16.48 -0.75
N TYR A 76 6.94 -15.43 -0.41
CA TYR A 76 5.71 -15.52 0.36
C TYR A 76 4.69 -14.49 -0.13
N ILE A 77 3.41 -14.86 -0.07
CA ILE A 77 2.26 -13.98 -0.27
C ILE A 77 1.48 -13.99 1.04
N ILE A 78 1.16 -12.81 1.56
CA ILE A 78 0.44 -12.57 2.81
C ILE A 78 -0.93 -12.04 2.43
N GLU A 79 -1.94 -12.89 2.58
CA GLU A 79 -3.33 -12.54 2.31
C GLU A 79 -3.94 -11.76 3.48
N PRO A 80 -4.85 -10.80 3.21
CA PRO A 80 -5.67 -10.18 4.25
C PRO A 80 -6.52 -11.24 4.99
N PRO A 81 -6.71 -11.10 6.32
CA PRO A 81 -7.68 -11.92 7.03
C PRO A 81 -9.10 -11.69 6.48
N LYS A 82 -9.87 -12.78 6.36
CA LYS A 82 -11.27 -12.78 5.88
C LYS A 82 -12.23 -12.10 6.84
#